data_AF-A0A094NZ01-F1
#
_entry.id   AF-A0A094NZ01-F1
#
_cell.length_a   1.000
_cell.length_b   1.000
_cell.length_c   1.000
_cell.angle_alpha   90.00
_cell.angle_beta   90.00
_cell.angle_gamma   90.00
#
_symmetry.space_group_name_H-M   'P 1'
#
loop_
_entity.id
_entity.type
_entity.pdbx_description
1 polymer ?
#
loop_
_entity_poly.entity_id
_entity_poly.type
_entity_poly.pdbx_seq_one_letter_code
_entity_poly.pdbx_strand_id
1 'polypeptide(L)'
;MGVNVSKKVSAISIALLVLAGSIVGVTSASAATPYKACKPAKAKATIGKISYTCAPNPAKTSKALVWVSKPCIDANASYLSAKSLSGAVTSSFDSRISSATRLKATAERLITSAQKNVDTWSKNMLTYPKNPTETQKKQIATVQAGIDRNKQRVIEANANIVELDAQIKEATDGKAKTTSDLATAKASISTACK
;
A
#
# COMPACT_ATOMS: atom_id res chain seq x y z
N MET A 1 14.18 7.65 -25.71
CA MET A 1 12.72 7.76 -25.85
C MET A 1 12.11 7.73 -24.46
N GLY A 2 11.72 8.88 -23.93
CA GLY A 2 11.22 9.03 -22.55
C GLY A 2 9.73 8.74 -22.49
N VAL A 3 9.33 7.77 -21.66
CA VAL A 3 7.91 7.49 -21.38
C VAL A 3 7.55 8.22 -20.09
N ASN A 4 6.76 9.28 -20.23
CA ASN A 4 6.23 10.09 -19.14
C ASN A 4 5.05 9.33 -18.50
N VAL A 5 5.29 8.59 -17.42
CA VAL A 5 4.21 7.87 -16.71
C VAL A 5 3.43 8.87 -15.86
N SER A 6 2.31 9.32 -16.43
CA SER A 6 1.37 10.23 -15.80
C SER A 6 0.72 9.58 -14.58
N LYS A 7 1.06 10.07 -13.39
CA LYS A 7 0.34 9.77 -12.13
C LYS A 7 -1.09 10.29 -12.24
N LYS A 8 -2.05 9.42 -12.53
CA LYS A 8 -3.48 9.70 -12.32
C LYS A 8 -4.02 8.71 -11.30
N VAL A 9 -4.03 9.14 -10.05
CA VAL A 9 -4.76 8.47 -8.96
C VAL A 9 -6.24 8.67 -9.27
N SER A 10 -6.90 7.56 -9.63
CA SER A 10 -8.35 7.51 -9.85
C SER A 10 -9.04 7.73 -8.51
N ALA A 11 -9.52 8.95 -8.27
CA ALA A 11 -10.41 9.27 -7.16
C ALA A 11 -11.79 8.68 -7.50
N ILE A 12 -12.13 7.56 -6.84
CA ILE A 12 -13.48 6.99 -6.93
C ILE A 12 -14.41 7.91 -6.13
N SER A 13 -15.07 8.82 -6.83
CA SER A 13 -16.20 9.60 -6.33
C SER A 13 -17.41 8.69 -6.15
N ILE A 14 -17.79 8.41 -4.91
CA ILE A 14 -19.07 7.75 -4.61
C ILE A 14 -20.14 8.83 -4.58
N ALA A 15 -20.88 8.94 -5.67
CA ALA A 15 -21.98 9.87 -5.87
C ALA A 15 -23.18 9.54 -4.96
N LEU A 16 -23.79 10.60 -4.42
CA LEU A 16 -25.07 10.60 -3.71
C LEU A 16 -26.20 10.11 -4.62
N LEU A 17 -26.93 9.09 -4.18
CA LEU A 17 -28.23 8.71 -4.76
C LEU A 17 -29.34 9.03 -3.75
N VAL A 18 -30.08 10.09 -4.08
CA VAL A 18 -31.38 10.44 -3.49
C VAL A 18 -32.45 9.70 -4.28
N LEU A 19 -33.26 8.86 -3.63
CA LEU A 19 -34.60 8.50 -4.11
C LEU A 19 -35.57 8.39 -2.93
N ALA A 20 -36.70 9.09 -3.06
CA ALA A 20 -37.83 9.16 -2.15
C ALA A 20 -38.72 7.91 -2.26
N GLY A 21 -39.54 7.63 -1.23
CA GLY A 21 -40.65 6.68 -1.36
C GLY A 21 -41.24 6.13 -0.05
N SER A 22 -42.40 6.71 0.32
CA SER A 22 -43.57 6.15 1.03
C SER A 22 -43.47 5.60 2.48
N ILE A 23 -44.14 6.36 3.34
CA ILE A 23 -44.77 6.07 4.65
C ILE A 23 -45.84 4.97 4.57
N VAL A 24 -45.83 3.98 5.48
CA VAL A 24 -47.00 3.54 6.26
C VAL A 24 -46.56 2.69 7.47
N GLY A 25 -47.17 2.90 8.63
CA GLY A 25 -47.03 2.03 9.81
C GLY A 25 -47.00 2.80 11.13
N VAL A 26 -48.13 3.39 11.52
CA VAL A 26 -48.32 3.93 12.88
C VAL A 26 -48.62 2.78 13.84
N THR A 27 -47.63 2.39 14.64
CA THR A 27 -47.86 1.68 15.90
C THR A 27 -47.22 2.51 17.00
N SER A 28 -48.05 2.94 17.95
CA SER A 28 -47.73 3.60 19.23
C SER A 28 -46.23 3.70 19.53
N ALA A 29 -45.60 4.79 19.12
CA ALA A 29 -44.16 4.98 19.27
C ALA A 29 -43.89 5.97 20.40
N SER A 30 -43.13 5.54 21.41
CA SER A 30 -42.22 6.45 22.10
C SER A 30 -41.51 7.28 21.01
N ALA A 31 -41.61 8.61 21.08
CA ALA A 31 -41.11 9.49 20.03
C ALA A 31 -39.72 9.03 19.58
N ALA A 32 -39.55 8.78 18.28
CA ALA A 32 -38.29 8.31 17.73
C ALA A 32 -37.19 9.29 18.15
N THR A 33 -36.32 8.82 19.03
CA THR A 33 -35.23 9.61 19.61
C THR A 33 -33.92 8.99 19.16
N PRO A 34 -32.93 9.78 18.70
CA PRO A 34 -31.69 9.25 18.19
C PRO A 34 -31.03 8.30 19.19
N TYR A 35 -30.62 7.13 18.70
CA TYR A 35 -29.90 6.10 19.46
C TYR A 35 -30.61 5.55 20.70
N LYS A 36 -31.92 5.81 20.85
CA LYS A 36 -32.77 5.14 21.84
C LYS A 36 -33.32 3.83 21.28
N ALA A 37 -33.72 2.94 22.20
CA ALA A 37 -34.27 1.64 21.87
C ALA A 37 -35.46 1.76 20.91
N CYS A 38 -35.56 0.82 19.97
CA CYS A 38 -36.61 0.81 18.95
C CYS A 38 -37.03 -0.62 18.63
N LYS A 39 -38.26 -0.76 18.12
CA LYS A 39 -38.82 -1.99 17.54
C LYS A 39 -39.88 -1.59 16.50
N PRO A 40 -40.17 -2.44 15.50
CA PRO A 40 -39.44 -3.65 15.12
C PRO A 40 -38.11 -3.33 14.41
N ALA A 41 -37.24 -4.33 14.23
CA ALA A 41 -36.02 -4.19 13.44
C ALA A 41 -36.32 -3.68 12.02
N LYS A 42 -35.42 -2.88 11.45
CA LYS A 42 -35.55 -2.25 10.13
C LYS A 42 -36.70 -1.25 9.99
N ALA A 43 -37.43 -0.94 11.07
CA ALA A 43 -38.32 0.21 11.09
C ALA A 43 -37.55 1.47 10.71
N LYS A 44 -38.20 2.38 9.99
CA LYS A 44 -37.61 3.64 9.54
C LYS A 44 -38.34 4.80 10.20
N ALA A 45 -37.60 5.82 10.59
CA ALA A 45 -38.15 7.06 11.12
C ALA A 45 -37.31 8.23 10.63
N THR A 46 -37.90 9.41 10.57
CA THR A 46 -37.17 10.66 10.33
C THR A 46 -37.20 11.46 11.62
N ILE A 47 -36.03 11.86 12.12
CA ILE A 47 -35.91 12.68 13.32
C ILE A 47 -35.22 13.98 12.89
N GLY A 48 -35.94 15.10 12.98
CA GLY A 48 -35.52 16.34 12.33
C GLY A 48 -35.41 16.17 10.81
N LYS A 49 -34.21 16.37 10.25
CA LYS A 49 -33.91 16.23 8.81
C LYS A 49 -33.12 14.96 8.46
N ILE A 50 -32.88 14.08 9.43
CA ILE A 50 -32.02 12.90 9.26
C ILE A 50 -32.88 11.63 9.31
N SER A 51 -32.64 10.73 8.36
CA SER A 51 -33.26 9.41 8.35
C SER A 51 -32.58 8.47 9.34
N TYR A 52 -33.39 7.71 10.08
CA TYR A 52 -32.96 6.70 11.04
C TYR A 52 -33.56 5.34 10.68
N THR A 53 -32.80 4.28 10.97
CA THR A 53 -33.25 2.89 10.86
C THR A 53 -33.07 2.20 12.20
N CYS A 54 -34.07 1.42 12.61
CA CYS A 54 -34.02 0.62 13.81
C CYS A 54 -33.09 -0.59 13.61
N ALA A 55 -31.87 -0.51 14.14
CA ALA A 55 -30.81 -1.48 13.92
C ALA A 55 -29.85 -1.53 15.12
N PRO A 56 -28.99 -2.56 15.22
CA PRO A 56 -27.85 -2.51 16.14
C PRO A 56 -26.92 -1.34 15.79
N ASN A 57 -26.42 -0.63 16.79
CA ASN A 57 -25.48 0.47 16.57
C ASN A 57 -24.09 -0.11 16.21
N PRO A 58 -23.55 0.14 14.99
CA PRO A 58 -22.27 -0.42 14.56
C PRO A 58 -21.05 0.14 15.33
N ALA A 59 -21.19 1.27 16.03
CA ALA A 59 -20.16 1.80 16.93
C ALA A 59 -20.15 1.14 18.31
N LYS A 60 -21.10 0.25 18.61
CA LYS A 60 -21.23 -0.46 19.89
C LYS A 60 -21.16 -1.97 19.66
N THR A 61 -20.72 -2.70 20.68
CA THR A 61 -20.71 -4.17 20.67
C THR A 61 -22.09 -4.76 20.99
N SER A 62 -23.00 -3.97 21.56
CA SER A 62 -24.35 -4.39 21.90
C SER A 62 -25.18 -4.70 20.65
N LYS A 63 -25.96 -5.78 20.71
CA LYS A 63 -26.93 -6.16 19.66
C LYS A 63 -28.31 -5.53 19.86
N ALA A 64 -28.48 -4.67 20.87
CA ALA A 64 -29.73 -3.99 21.12
C ALA A 64 -30.12 -3.09 19.93
N LEU A 65 -31.39 -3.15 19.54
CA LEU A 65 -31.92 -2.32 18.47
C LEU A 65 -32.14 -0.89 18.95
N VAL A 66 -31.56 0.07 18.25
CA VAL A 66 -31.73 1.50 18.50
C VAL A 66 -31.98 2.25 17.19
N TRP A 67 -32.50 3.47 17.27
CA TRP A 67 -32.61 4.34 16.10
C TRP A 67 -31.21 4.79 15.66
N VAL A 68 -30.68 4.17 14.60
CA VAL A 68 -29.35 4.47 14.05
C VAL A 68 -29.48 5.40 12.84
N SER A 69 -28.69 6.47 12.81
CA SER A 69 -28.72 7.47 11.74
C SER A 69 -28.24 6.87 10.41
N LYS A 70 -28.76 7.38 9.28
CA LYS A 70 -28.29 6.99 7.94
C LYS A 70 -26.78 7.25 7.75
N PRO A 71 -26.20 8.40 8.17
CA PRO A 71 -24.75 8.60 8.13
C PRO A 71 -23.95 7.54 8.88
N CYS A 72 -24.42 7.10 10.06
CA CYS A 72 -23.78 6.03 10.82
C CYS A 72 -23.77 4.69 10.06
N ILE A 73 -24.89 4.34 9.42
CA ILE A 73 -25.02 3.12 8.62
C ILE A 73 -24.07 3.17 7.41
N ASP A 74 -24.00 4.32 6.73
CA ASP A 74 -23.17 4.52 5.54
C ASP A 74 -21.68 4.52 5.86
N ALA A 75 -21.29 5.13 6.99
CA ALA A 75 -19.91 5.09 7.49
C ALA A 75 -19.48 3.65 7.80
N ASN A 76 -20.35 2.84 8.43
CA ASN A 76 -20.06 1.43 8.69
C ASN A 76 -19.96 0.60 7.39
N ALA A 77 -20.85 0.82 6.42
CA ALA A 77 -20.78 0.14 5.12
C ALA A 77 -19.48 0.47 4.36
N SER A 78 -19.07 1.73 4.39
CA SER A 78 -17.81 2.20 3.81
C SER A 78 -16.60 1.56 4.49
N TYR A 79 -16.58 1.50 5.82
CA TYR A 79 -15.52 0.82 6.57
C TYR A 79 -15.44 -0.68 6.27
N LEU A 80 -16.57 -1.40 6.22
CA LEU A 80 -16.57 -2.82 5.91
C LEU A 80 -16.04 -3.09 4.49
N SER A 81 -16.39 -2.23 3.54
CA SER A 81 -15.86 -2.29 2.17
C SER A 81 -14.35 -2.05 2.16
N ALA A 82 -13.88 -1.00 2.83
CA ALA A 82 -12.45 -0.70 2.96
C ALA A 82 -11.68 -1.85 3.65
N LYS A 83 -12.25 -2.44 4.70
CA LYS A 83 -11.67 -3.59 5.42
C LYS A 83 -11.55 -4.82 4.52
N SER A 84 -12.54 -5.08 3.67
CA SER A 84 -12.49 -6.23 2.76
C SER A 84 -11.36 -6.10 1.73
N LEU A 85 -11.08 -4.87 1.29
CA LEU A 85 -10.03 -4.56 0.31
C LEU A 85 -8.64 -4.45 0.95
N SER A 86 -8.57 -3.95 2.19
CA SER A 86 -7.29 -3.63 2.82
C SER A 86 -6.36 -4.83 2.93
N GLY A 87 -6.90 -6.03 3.18
CA GLY A 87 -6.09 -7.26 3.29
C GLY A 87 -5.34 -7.60 2.00
N ALA A 88 -6.04 -7.53 0.86
CA ALA A 88 -5.43 -7.77 -0.45
C ALA A 88 -4.38 -6.70 -0.79
N VAL A 89 -4.67 -5.43 -0.49
CA VAL A 89 -3.75 -4.31 -0.71
C VAL A 89 -2.50 -4.46 0.15
N THR A 90 -2.63 -4.74 1.45
CA THR A 90 -1.46 -4.94 2.32
C THR A 90 -0.63 -6.16 1.92
N SER A 91 -1.28 -7.24 1.48
CA SER A 91 -0.59 -8.44 0.98
C SER A 91 0.20 -8.14 -0.31
N SER A 92 -0.35 -7.33 -1.21
CA SER A 92 0.37 -6.89 -2.41
C SER A 92 1.64 -6.10 -2.07
N PHE A 93 1.57 -5.19 -1.09
CA PHE A 93 2.75 -4.49 -0.59
C PHE A 93 3.77 -5.46 0.03
N ASP A 94 3.34 -6.45 0.80
CA ASP A 94 4.23 -7.46 1.37
C ASP A 94 4.96 -8.28 0.29
N SER A 95 4.26 -8.66 -0.79
CA SER A 95 4.88 -9.33 -1.93
C SER A 95 5.91 -8.43 -2.63
N ARG A 96 5.62 -7.14 -2.83
CA ARG A 96 6.57 -6.18 -3.41
C ARG A 96 7.81 -6.02 -2.54
N ILE A 97 7.63 -5.84 -1.22
CA ILE A 97 8.74 -5.72 -0.27
C ILE A 97 9.61 -6.98 -0.30
N SER A 98 8.99 -8.17 -0.25
CA SER A 98 9.73 -9.44 -0.27
C SER A 98 10.51 -9.64 -1.58
N SER A 99 9.87 -9.36 -2.72
CA SER A 99 10.51 -9.48 -4.04
C SER A 99 11.70 -8.52 -4.18
N ALA A 100 11.51 -7.23 -3.86
CA ALA A 100 12.55 -6.22 -3.94
C ALA A 100 13.73 -6.53 -2.99
N THR A 101 13.44 -7.01 -1.77
CA THR A 101 14.47 -7.44 -0.81
C THR A 101 15.32 -8.60 -1.36
N ARG A 102 14.69 -9.57 -2.02
CA ARG A 102 15.42 -10.69 -2.66
C ARG A 102 16.30 -10.21 -3.81
N LEU A 103 15.78 -9.31 -4.64
CA LEU A 103 16.55 -8.71 -5.73
C LEU A 103 17.74 -7.90 -5.21
N LYS A 104 17.57 -7.16 -4.11
CA LYS A 104 18.63 -6.41 -3.45
C LYS A 104 19.75 -7.34 -2.99
N ALA A 105 19.40 -8.43 -2.30
CA ALA A 105 20.38 -9.42 -1.87
C ALA A 105 21.13 -10.07 -3.07
N THR A 106 20.48 -10.22 -4.22
CA THR A 106 21.14 -10.70 -5.44
C THR A 106 22.12 -9.66 -6.00
N ALA A 107 21.73 -8.38 -6.04
CA ALA A 107 22.62 -7.30 -6.46
C ALA A 107 23.85 -7.17 -5.55
N GLU A 108 23.69 -7.31 -4.23
CA GLU A 108 24.80 -7.31 -3.26
C GLU A 108 25.80 -8.45 -3.51
N ARG A 109 25.32 -9.64 -3.87
CA ARG A 109 26.18 -10.77 -4.26
C ARG A 109 26.93 -10.49 -5.57
N LEU A 110 26.27 -9.87 -6.55
CA LEU A 110 26.91 -9.48 -7.81
C LEU A 110 28.02 -8.45 -7.58
N ILE A 111 27.80 -7.45 -6.71
CA ILE A 111 28.84 -6.48 -6.31
C ILE A 111 30.02 -7.21 -5.68
N THR A 112 29.76 -8.08 -4.71
CA THR A 112 30.82 -8.84 -4.02
C THR A 112 31.66 -9.66 -5.00
N SER A 113 31.00 -10.36 -5.93
CA SER A 113 31.69 -11.17 -6.95
C SER A 113 32.48 -10.30 -7.94
N ALA A 114 31.90 -9.22 -8.44
CA ALA A 114 32.54 -8.32 -9.38
C ALA A 114 33.75 -7.61 -8.75
N GLN A 115 33.61 -7.16 -7.50
CA GLN A 115 34.70 -6.53 -6.75
C GLN A 115 35.85 -7.51 -6.52
N LYS A 116 35.55 -8.77 -6.15
CA LYS A 116 36.58 -9.81 -6.02
C LYS A 116 37.36 -10.02 -7.32
N ASN A 117 36.71 -9.96 -8.48
CA ASN A 117 37.38 -10.05 -9.77
C ASN A 117 38.25 -8.81 -10.04
N VAL A 118 37.75 -7.60 -9.75
CA VAL A 118 38.54 -6.36 -9.85
C VAL A 118 39.80 -6.48 -9.01
N ASP A 119 39.69 -6.87 -7.75
CA ASP A 119 40.82 -6.94 -6.82
C ASP A 119 41.84 -8.00 -7.28
N THR A 120 41.35 -9.19 -7.64
CA THR A 120 42.21 -10.30 -8.09
C THR A 120 42.96 -9.95 -9.37
N TRP A 121 42.25 -9.43 -10.36
CA TRP A 121 42.85 -9.13 -11.67
C TRP A 121 43.76 -7.90 -11.60
N SER A 122 43.40 -6.88 -10.80
CA SER A 122 44.27 -5.72 -10.56
C SER A 122 45.57 -6.14 -9.88
N LYS A 123 45.52 -7.07 -8.92
CA LYS A 123 46.72 -7.62 -8.29
C LYS A 123 47.59 -8.40 -9.28
N ASN A 124 46.97 -9.20 -10.15
CA ASN A 124 47.70 -9.93 -11.20
C ASN A 124 48.31 -8.98 -12.25
N MET A 125 47.71 -7.82 -12.51
CA MET A 125 48.30 -6.82 -13.42
C MET A 125 49.66 -6.30 -12.94
N LEU A 126 49.94 -6.36 -11.62
CA LEU A 126 51.23 -5.95 -11.04
C LEU A 126 52.36 -6.94 -11.33
N THR A 127 52.06 -8.17 -11.79
CA THR A 127 53.08 -9.18 -12.08
C THR A 127 53.64 -9.09 -13.49
N TYR A 128 53.05 -8.28 -14.37
CA TYR A 128 53.55 -8.09 -15.72
C TYR A 128 54.91 -7.36 -15.74
N PRO A 129 55.82 -7.74 -16.67
CA PRO A 129 57.12 -7.10 -16.77
C PRO A 129 56.98 -5.64 -17.22
N LYS A 130 57.92 -4.78 -16.79
CA LYS A 130 57.95 -3.34 -17.15
C LYS A 130 58.03 -3.09 -18.66
N ASN A 131 58.68 -4.00 -19.39
CA ASN A 131 58.82 -3.95 -20.85
C ASN A 131 58.13 -5.19 -21.48
N PRO A 132 56.79 -5.19 -21.58
CA PRO A 132 56.05 -6.33 -22.09
C PRO A 132 56.24 -6.51 -23.61
N THR A 133 56.29 -7.77 -24.04
CA THR A 133 56.23 -8.13 -25.47
C THR A 133 54.89 -7.74 -26.09
N GLU A 134 54.79 -7.67 -27.42
CA GLU A 134 53.51 -7.35 -28.10
C GLU A 134 52.37 -8.31 -27.72
N THR A 135 52.67 -9.60 -27.53
CA THR A 135 51.70 -10.59 -27.05
C THR A 135 51.24 -10.27 -25.62
N GLN A 136 52.17 -9.90 -24.74
CA GLN A 136 51.83 -9.50 -23.36
C GLN A 136 51.02 -8.20 -23.32
N LYS A 137 51.32 -7.22 -24.18
CA LYS A 137 50.52 -5.99 -24.30
C LYS A 137 49.06 -6.28 -24.62
N LYS A 138 48.79 -7.21 -25.57
CA LYS A 138 47.43 -7.64 -25.91
C LYS A 138 46.71 -8.33 -24.73
N GLN A 139 47.43 -9.16 -23.98
CA GLN A 139 46.89 -9.80 -22.77
C GLN A 139 46.54 -8.78 -21.68
N ILE A 140 47.46 -7.86 -21.38
CA ILE A 140 47.26 -6.74 -20.43
C ILE A 140 46.01 -5.94 -20.81
N ALA A 141 45.85 -5.57 -22.08
CA ALA A 141 44.67 -4.84 -22.56
C ALA A 141 43.37 -5.64 -22.35
N THR A 142 43.40 -6.96 -22.57
CA THR A 142 42.25 -7.85 -22.36
C THR A 142 41.86 -7.93 -20.88
N VAL A 143 42.85 -8.05 -19.99
CA VAL A 143 42.64 -8.07 -18.54
C VAL A 143 42.12 -6.72 -18.05
N GLN A 144 42.67 -5.61 -18.55
CA GLN A 144 42.21 -4.26 -18.23
C GLN A 144 40.74 -4.06 -18.62
N ALA A 145 40.37 -4.44 -19.85
CA ALA A 145 38.98 -4.38 -20.29
C ALA A 145 38.05 -5.26 -19.41
N GLY A 146 38.57 -6.38 -18.91
CA GLY A 146 37.88 -7.21 -17.92
C GLY A 146 37.65 -6.52 -16.58
N ILE A 147 38.68 -5.84 -16.06
CA ILE A 147 38.59 -5.04 -14.83
C ILE A 147 37.54 -3.94 -14.99
N ASP A 148 37.60 -3.19 -16.09
CA ASP A 148 36.69 -2.07 -16.34
C ASP A 148 35.24 -2.54 -16.46
N ARG A 149 34.98 -3.68 -17.11
CA ARG A 149 33.65 -4.31 -17.11
C ARG A 149 33.16 -4.68 -15.71
N ASN A 150 34.01 -5.21 -14.83
CA ASN A 150 33.60 -5.55 -13.47
C ASN A 150 33.35 -4.29 -12.62
N LYS A 151 34.15 -3.23 -12.78
CA LYS A 151 33.87 -1.92 -12.16
C LYS A 151 32.52 -1.38 -12.59
N GLN A 152 32.21 -1.45 -13.89
CA GLN A 152 30.92 -1.04 -14.42
C GLN A 152 29.76 -1.85 -13.83
N ARG A 153 29.91 -3.18 -13.69
CA ARG A 153 28.91 -4.03 -13.02
C ARG A 153 28.66 -3.64 -11.57
N VAL A 154 29.69 -3.23 -10.83
CA VAL A 154 29.54 -2.73 -9.46
C VAL A 154 28.72 -1.44 -9.44
N ILE A 155 28.99 -0.51 -10.36
CA ILE A 155 28.24 0.75 -10.47
C ILE A 155 26.76 0.48 -10.79
N GLU A 156 26.49 -0.36 -11.78
CA GLU A 156 25.12 -0.72 -12.20
C GLU A 156 24.35 -1.44 -11.09
N ALA A 157 24.99 -2.39 -10.41
CA ALA A 157 24.35 -3.11 -9.30
C ALA A 157 24.08 -2.18 -8.10
N ASN A 158 24.97 -1.22 -7.80
CA ASN A 158 24.72 -0.21 -6.78
C ASN A 158 23.54 0.69 -7.15
N ALA A 159 23.45 1.14 -8.40
CA ALA A 159 22.31 1.93 -8.86
C ALA A 159 20.98 1.16 -8.74
N ASN A 160 21.00 -0.14 -9.07
CA ASN A 160 19.84 -1.02 -8.89
C ASN A 160 19.46 -1.18 -7.41
N ILE A 161 20.42 -1.27 -6.49
CA ILE A 161 20.14 -1.31 -5.04
C ILE A 161 19.41 -0.03 -4.59
N VAL A 162 19.86 1.14 -5.05
CA VAL A 162 19.20 2.42 -4.71
C VAL A 162 17.74 2.44 -5.18
N GLU A 163 17.47 1.95 -6.39
CA GLU A 163 16.10 1.84 -6.90
C GLU A 163 15.26 0.86 -6.08
N LEU A 164 15.82 -0.31 -5.74
CA LEU A 164 15.14 -1.32 -4.93
C LEU A 164 14.84 -0.82 -3.52
N ASP A 165 15.75 -0.06 -2.90
CA ASP A 165 15.52 0.57 -1.60
C ASP A 165 14.39 1.61 -1.66
N ALA A 166 14.31 2.39 -2.73
CA ALA A 166 13.19 3.30 -2.96
C ALA A 166 11.85 2.55 -3.11
N GLN A 167 11.83 1.43 -3.85
CA GLN A 167 10.63 0.59 -4.00
C GLN A 167 10.19 -0.04 -2.68
N ILE A 168 11.14 -0.53 -1.86
CA ILE A 168 10.86 -1.08 -0.53
C ILE A 168 10.24 0.01 0.35
N LYS A 169 10.80 1.22 0.33
CA LYS A 169 10.28 2.35 1.10
C LYS A 169 8.87 2.72 0.66
N GLU A 170 8.62 2.88 -0.64
CA GLU A 170 7.30 3.21 -1.18
C GLU A 170 6.24 2.17 -0.76
N ALA A 171 6.57 0.89 -0.88
CA ALA A 171 5.66 -0.19 -0.50
C ALA A 171 5.40 -0.22 1.02
N THR A 172 6.42 0.05 1.83
CA THR A 172 6.29 0.15 3.29
C THR A 172 5.39 1.31 3.69
N ASP A 173 5.63 2.50 3.12
CA ASP A 173 4.84 3.70 3.37
C ASP A 173 3.38 3.51 2.90
N GLY A 174 3.17 2.87 1.75
CA GLY A 174 1.84 2.51 1.24
C GLY A 174 1.07 1.55 2.14
N LYS A 175 1.75 0.54 2.71
CA LYS A 175 1.17 -0.38 3.70
C LYS A 175 0.79 0.34 4.99
N ALA A 176 1.67 1.20 5.51
CA ALA A 176 1.41 1.99 6.71
C ALA A 176 0.21 2.93 6.50
N LYS A 177 0.15 3.61 5.35
CA LYS A 177 -0.96 4.48 4.98
C LYS A 177 -2.29 3.72 4.91
N THR A 178 -2.31 2.56 4.25
CA THR A 178 -3.53 1.72 4.17
C THR A 178 -4.05 1.34 5.56
N THR A 179 -3.14 1.01 6.47
CA THR A 179 -3.48 0.67 7.86
C THR A 179 -4.05 1.88 8.61
N SER A 180 -3.44 3.05 8.44
CA SER A 180 -3.90 4.31 9.04
C SER A 180 -5.27 4.74 8.50
N ASP A 181 -5.48 4.68 7.18
CA ASP A 181 -6.73 5.04 6.53
C ASP A 181 -7.88 4.13 7.02
N LEU A 182 -7.61 2.83 7.20
CA LEU A 182 -8.59 1.89 7.77
C LEU A 182 -8.93 2.21 9.24
N ALA A 183 -7.93 2.57 10.05
CA ALA A 183 -8.15 2.98 11.44
C ALA A 183 -8.98 4.27 11.53
N THR A 184 -8.68 5.26 10.67
CA THR A 184 -9.45 6.50 10.54
C THR A 184 -10.89 6.22 10.10
N ALA A 185 -11.09 5.35 9.11
CA ALA A 185 -12.43 4.93 8.68
C ALA A 185 -13.21 4.27 9.83
N LYS A 186 -12.56 3.41 10.62
CA LYS A 186 -13.17 2.82 11.82
C LYS A 186 -13.56 3.88 12.87
N ALA A 187 -12.69 4.85 13.11
CA ALA A 187 -12.96 5.94 14.06
C ALA A 187 -14.11 6.85 13.60
N SER A 188 -14.27 7.04 12.29
CA SER A 188 -15.36 7.83 11.70
C SER A 188 -16.75 7.24 12.03
N ILE A 189 -16.88 5.91 12.16
CA ILE A 189 -18.13 5.25 12.60
C ILE A 189 -18.53 5.77 13.97
N SER A 190 -17.61 5.78 14.93
CA SER A 190 -17.89 6.27 16.29
C SER A 190 -18.31 7.73 16.34
N THR A 191 -17.91 8.54 15.35
CA THR A 191 -18.33 9.94 15.23
C THR A 191 -19.71 10.05 14.57
N ALA A 192 -19.95 9.27 13.51
CA ALA A 192 -21.23 9.27 12.79
C ALA A 192 -22.39 8.64 13.59
N CYS A 193 -22.09 7.80 14.59
CA CYS A 193 -23.04 7.02 15.37
C CYS A 193 -23.29 7.54 16.80
N LYS A 194 -22.89 8.79 17.08
CA LYS A 194 -23.22 9.55 18.30
C LYS A 194 -24.30 10.59 17.99
#